data_AF-A0A8G2HXE4-F1
#
_entry.id   AF-A0A8G2HXE4-F1
#
_cell.length_a   1.000
_cell.length_b   1.000
_cell.length_c   1.000
_cell.angle_alpha   90.00
_cell.angle_beta   90.00
_cell.angle_gamma   90.00
#
_symmetry.space_group_name_H-M   'P 1'
#
loop_
_entity.id
_entity.type
_entity.pdbx_description
1 polymer ?
#
loop_
_entity_poly.entity_id
_entity_poly.type
_entity_poly.pdbx_seq_one_letter_code
_entity_poly.pdbx_strand_id
1 'polypeptide(L)'
;MRKSITNKIILTTTLLLLGTTATQTPNSPLNVSTDAKAYYIDQDETNINELIKYYTQKPLTFSNRWLYQYDDGNIYVEFKRYSWSAHIRLWGAESWGNINQLRDRYVDVFGLKDEDTSQLWWVYRDTFTGGVTPAASSSDKPYSLFVQYKDKLQTIIGAHKMYQGNKPILTLKEIDFRAREALIKNKILYHENRNKGKLKITGGGNDYTIDLSKRLHSDLANVYVKNPQKITVEILID
;
A
#
# COMPACT_ATOMS: atom_id res chain seq x y z
N MET A 1 -35.10 10.77 -54.12
CA MET A 1 -35.07 11.26 -52.71
C MET A 1 -34.53 10.14 -51.83
N ARG A 2 -33.41 10.39 -51.14
CA ARG A 2 -32.56 9.38 -50.46
C ARG A 2 -33.07 9.05 -49.05
N LYS A 3 -33.10 7.76 -48.72
CA LYS A 3 -33.35 7.21 -47.37
C LYS A 3 -32.11 7.42 -46.48
N SER A 4 -32.28 7.91 -45.26
CA SER A 4 -31.20 7.98 -44.26
C SER A 4 -31.20 6.72 -43.40
N ILE A 5 -30.06 6.01 -43.38
CA ILE A 5 -29.82 4.84 -42.52
C ILE A 5 -29.16 5.35 -41.24
N THR A 6 -29.80 5.12 -40.10
CA THR A 6 -29.26 5.45 -38.77
C THR A 6 -28.30 4.35 -38.34
N ASN A 7 -26.99 4.62 -38.36
CA ASN A 7 -25.99 3.71 -37.81
C ASN A 7 -25.92 3.88 -36.29
N LYS A 8 -26.30 2.83 -35.55
CA LYS A 8 -26.06 2.72 -34.10
C LYS A 8 -24.56 2.55 -33.87
N ILE A 9 -23.92 3.54 -33.25
CA ILE A 9 -22.54 3.43 -32.77
C ILE A 9 -22.57 2.60 -31.49
N ILE A 10 -22.10 1.36 -31.57
CA ILE A 10 -21.77 0.55 -30.39
C ILE A 10 -20.35 0.96 -29.99
N LEU A 11 -20.21 1.65 -28.86
CA LEU A 11 -18.92 1.99 -28.28
C LEU A 11 -18.41 0.78 -27.49
N THR A 12 -17.61 -0.07 -28.12
CA THR A 12 -16.85 -1.14 -27.45
C THR A 12 -15.62 -0.53 -26.79
N THR A 13 -15.70 -0.27 -25.49
CA THR A 13 -14.54 0.18 -24.70
C THR A 13 -13.65 -1.01 -24.39
N THR A 14 -12.60 -1.21 -25.18
CA THR A 14 -11.50 -2.11 -24.84
C THR A 14 -10.71 -1.51 -23.67
N LEU A 15 -10.74 -2.18 -22.52
CA LEU A 15 -10.03 -1.79 -21.32
C LEU A 15 -8.55 -2.17 -21.44
N LEU A 16 -7.69 -1.21 -21.81
CA LEU A 16 -6.24 -1.34 -21.75
C LEU A 16 -5.77 -1.04 -20.31
N LEU A 17 -5.38 -2.07 -19.56
CA LEU A 17 -4.64 -1.90 -18.30
C LEU A 17 -3.18 -1.55 -18.62
N LEU A 18 -2.89 -0.26 -18.71
CA LEU A 18 -1.52 0.26 -18.64
C LEU A 18 -1.25 0.72 -17.20
N GLY A 19 -0.29 0.06 -16.56
CA GLY A 19 0.27 0.50 -15.29
C GLY A 19 0.91 1.87 -15.47
N THR A 20 0.22 2.91 -15.00
CA THR A 20 0.73 4.28 -15.00
C THR A 20 0.97 4.69 -13.56
N THR A 21 2.22 4.99 -13.23
CA THR A 21 2.57 5.80 -12.07
C THR A 21 2.05 7.21 -12.32
N ALA A 22 0.78 7.45 -12.00
CA ALA A 22 0.20 8.78 -12.10
C ALA A 22 0.79 9.65 -10.99
N THR A 23 1.69 10.56 -11.34
CA THR A 23 2.03 11.71 -10.51
C THR A 23 0.76 12.57 -10.43
N GLN A 24 -0.06 12.38 -9.39
CA GLN A 24 -1.22 13.22 -9.13
C GLN A 24 -0.71 14.61 -8.73
N THR A 25 -0.89 15.58 -9.62
CA THR A 25 -0.77 17.00 -9.25
C THR A 25 -1.87 17.36 -8.24
N PRO A 26 -1.65 18.31 -7.33
CA PRO A 26 -2.58 18.64 -6.24
C PRO A 26 -4.01 18.99 -6.67
N ASN A 27 -4.24 19.33 -7.95
CA ASN A 27 -5.52 19.77 -8.50
C ASN A 27 -6.18 18.79 -9.49
N SER A 28 -5.70 17.56 -9.64
CA SER A 28 -6.41 16.57 -10.45
C SER A 28 -7.74 16.20 -9.77
N PRO A 29 -8.90 16.27 -10.46
CA PRO A 29 -10.17 15.91 -9.85
C PRO A 29 -10.15 14.43 -9.45
N LEU A 30 -10.08 14.19 -8.14
CA LEU A 30 -10.25 12.87 -7.54
C LEU A 30 -11.71 12.47 -7.74
N ASN A 31 -11.95 11.49 -8.61
CA ASN A 31 -13.23 10.81 -8.69
C ASN A 31 -13.44 10.08 -7.36
N VAL A 32 -14.39 10.53 -6.54
CA VAL A 32 -14.57 10.15 -5.12
C VAL A 32 -15.09 8.71 -4.95
N SER A 33 -15.25 7.95 -6.05
CA SER A 33 -15.48 6.52 -5.98
C SER A 33 -14.15 5.80 -5.78
N THR A 34 -13.77 5.56 -4.53
CA THR A 34 -12.78 4.50 -4.29
C THR A 34 -13.48 3.16 -4.45
N ASP A 35 -13.23 2.44 -5.54
CA ASP A 35 -13.69 1.04 -5.67
C ASP A 35 -13.03 0.10 -4.63
N ALA A 36 -12.12 0.62 -3.79
CA ALA A 36 -11.53 -0.11 -2.68
C ALA A 36 -12.61 -0.39 -1.63
N LYS A 37 -12.93 -1.67 -1.45
CA LYS A 37 -13.76 -2.16 -0.33
C LYS A 37 -12.91 -2.27 0.92
N ALA A 38 -13.51 -1.97 2.07
CA ALA A 38 -12.86 -2.25 3.34
C ALA A 38 -12.70 -3.75 3.51
N TYR A 39 -11.52 -4.16 3.95
CA TYR A 39 -11.26 -5.55 4.25
C TYR A 39 -10.15 -5.67 5.30
N TYR A 40 -10.60 -5.91 6.52
CA TYR A 40 -9.79 -6.08 7.70
C TYR A 40 -9.83 -7.53 8.16
N ILE A 41 -8.68 -8.04 8.61
CA ILE A 41 -8.56 -9.34 9.28
C ILE A 41 -7.83 -9.13 10.60
N ASP A 42 -8.05 -10.03 11.56
CA ASP A 42 -7.34 -10.00 12.83
C ASP A 42 -5.81 -10.21 12.65
N GLN A 43 -5.00 -9.77 13.60
CA GLN A 43 -3.54 -9.92 13.53
C GLN A 43 -3.09 -11.38 13.61
N ASP A 44 -3.88 -12.22 14.28
CA ASP A 44 -3.63 -13.65 14.43
C ASP A 44 -4.43 -14.50 13.42
N GLU A 45 -5.02 -13.87 12.40
CA GLU A 45 -5.64 -14.59 11.28
C GLU A 45 -4.59 -15.40 10.52
N THR A 46 -4.85 -16.70 10.37
CA THR A 46 -3.98 -17.67 9.70
C THR A 46 -4.66 -18.35 8.51
N ASN A 47 -5.95 -18.10 8.29
CA ASN A 47 -6.69 -18.59 7.15
C ASN A 47 -6.12 -18.00 5.85
N ILE A 48 -5.58 -18.88 5.02
CA ILE A 48 -4.90 -18.53 3.77
C ILE A 48 -5.83 -17.76 2.82
N ASN A 49 -7.11 -18.11 2.74
CA ASN A 49 -8.05 -17.43 1.87
C ASN A 49 -8.32 -15.99 2.33
N GLU A 50 -8.39 -15.76 3.64
CA GLU A 50 -8.55 -14.42 4.20
C GLU A 50 -7.27 -13.59 4.02
N LEU A 51 -6.08 -14.20 4.19
CA LEU A 51 -4.80 -13.56 3.88
C LEU A 51 -4.68 -13.19 2.39
N ILE A 52 -5.08 -14.07 1.47
CA ILE A 52 -5.10 -13.78 0.04
C ILE A 52 -6.00 -12.58 -0.25
N LYS A 53 -7.24 -12.57 0.26
CA LYS A 53 -8.16 -11.44 0.09
C LYS A 53 -7.57 -10.14 0.64
N TYR A 54 -6.95 -10.19 1.82
CA TYR A 54 -6.31 -9.03 2.44
C TYR A 54 -5.16 -8.49 1.60
N TYR A 55 -4.21 -9.33 1.21
CA TYR A 55 -3.01 -8.94 0.46
C TYR A 55 -3.24 -8.71 -1.04
N THR A 56 -4.47 -8.85 -1.52
CA THR A 56 -4.86 -8.53 -2.90
C THR A 56 -5.94 -7.45 -2.98
N GLN A 57 -6.32 -6.84 -1.85
CA GLN A 57 -7.21 -5.69 -1.84
C GLN A 57 -6.58 -4.51 -2.58
N LYS A 58 -7.39 -3.63 -3.17
CA LYS A 58 -6.89 -2.45 -3.89
C LYS A 58 -6.34 -1.42 -2.89
N PRO A 59 -5.02 -1.14 -2.86
CA PRO A 59 -4.48 -0.12 -1.98
C PRO A 59 -4.86 1.28 -2.48
N LEU A 60 -4.94 2.23 -1.57
CA LEU A 60 -5.10 3.65 -1.86
C LEU A 60 -3.79 4.38 -1.60
N THR A 61 -3.19 4.93 -2.65
CA THR A 61 -1.93 5.67 -2.55
C THR A 61 -2.14 7.15 -2.83
N PHE A 62 -1.71 7.98 -1.91
CA PHE A 62 -1.78 9.44 -2.04
C PHE A 62 -0.40 10.03 -1.82
N SER A 63 -0.04 11.00 -2.64
CA SER A 63 1.23 11.71 -2.49
C SER A 63 1.01 13.18 -2.15
N ASN A 64 1.98 13.74 -1.42
CA ASN A 64 2.02 15.16 -1.08
C ASN A 64 0.73 15.68 -0.44
N ARG A 65 0.28 15.01 0.62
CA ARG A 65 -0.95 15.33 1.37
C ARG A 65 -0.61 15.92 2.72
N TRP A 66 -1.42 16.86 3.19
CA TRP A 66 -1.16 17.52 4.47
C TRP A 66 -1.57 16.60 5.63
N LEU A 67 -0.66 16.43 6.60
CA LEU A 67 -0.93 15.71 7.84
C LEU A 67 -1.30 16.69 8.94
N TYR A 68 -2.46 16.48 9.55
CA TYR A 68 -2.90 17.12 10.77
C TYR A 68 -2.73 16.15 11.94
N GLN A 69 -2.11 16.62 13.02
CA GLN A 69 -2.05 15.90 14.28
C GLN A 69 -2.63 16.78 15.37
N TYR A 70 -3.71 16.29 15.99
CA TYR A 70 -4.41 16.98 17.06
C TYR A 70 -3.84 16.57 18.43
N ASP A 71 -4.04 17.42 19.43
CA ASP A 71 -3.48 17.22 20.77
C ASP A 71 -4.10 16.01 21.51
N ASP A 72 -5.27 15.54 21.06
CA ASP A 72 -5.91 14.31 21.54
C ASP A 72 -5.29 13.03 20.93
N GLY A 73 -4.25 13.17 20.12
CA GLY A 73 -3.55 12.08 19.46
C GLY A 73 -4.17 11.64 18.13
N ASN A 74 -5.32 12.19 17.72
CA ASN A 74 -5.90 11.84 16.44
C ASN A 74 -5.07 12.42 15.29
N ILE A 75 -4.83 11.59 14.28
CA ILE A 75 -4.03 11.94 13.10
C ILE A 75 -4.87 11.80 11.85
N TYR A 76 -4.90 12.86 11.06
CA TYR A 76 -5.65 12.90 9.82
C TYR A 76 -4.75 13.31 8.67
N VAL A 77 -4.92 12.66 7.52
CA VAL A 77 -4.31 13.10 6.27
C VAL A 77 -5.41 13.56 5.32
N GLU A 78 -5.30 14.79 4.85
CA GLU A 78 -6.29 15.39 3.96
C GLU A 78 -6.00 15.04 2.50
N PHE A 79 -6.91 14.32 1.85
CA PHE A 79 -6.81 13.98 0.43
C PHE A 79 -7.47 15.02 -0.45
N LYS A 80 -8.60 15.57 0.01
CA LYS A 80 -9.29 16.69 -0.63
C LYS A 80 -9.84 17.61 0.44
N ARG A 81 -9.48 18.89 0.33
CA ARG A 81 -9.81 19.94 1.30
C ARG A 81 -11.29 19.94 1.66
N TYR A 82 -11.58 19.82 2.96
CA TYR A 82 -12.93 19.82 3.54
C TYR A 82 -13.90 18.70 3.12
N SER A 83 -13.49 17.77 2.26
CA SER A 83 -14.41 16.75 1.76
C SER A 83 -13.88 15.33 1.88
N TRP A 84 -12.57 15.11 1.97
CA TRP A 84 -12.05 13.76 2.07
C TRP A 84 -10.73 13.68 2.82
N SER A 85 -10.71 12.85 3.85
CA SER A 85 -9.52 12.57 4.67
C SER A 85 -9.41 11.09 5.00
N ALA A 86 -8.23 10.68 5.45
CA ALA A 86 -8.07 9.45 6.20
C ALA A 86 -7.76 9.74 7.66
N HIS A 87 -8.42 9.03 8.56
CA HIS A 87 -7.98 8.86 9.94
C HIS A 87 -6.89 7.77 9.98
N ILE A 88 -5.73 8.10 10.55
CA ILE A 88 -4.59 7.19 10.64
C ILE A 88 -4.51 6.62 12.05
N ARG A 89 -4.79 5.32 12.19
CA ARG A 89 -4.58 4.58 13.42
C ARG A 89 -3.14 4.11 13.54
N LEU A 90 -2.59 4.20 14.74
CA LEU A 90 -1.21 3.83 15.04
C LEU A 90 -1.12 3.03 16.33
N TRP A 91 -0.20 2.07 16.35
CA TRP A 91 0.16 1.27 17.49
C TRP A 91 1.68 1.15 17.56
N GLY A 92 2.23 0.87 18.74
CA GLY A 92 3.66 0.71 18.94
C GLY A 92 4.44 2.03 19.01
N ALA A 93 5.42 2.09 19.91
CA ALA A 93 6.19 3.31 20.18
C ALA A 93 6.97 3.81 18.95
N GLU A 94 7.51 2.92 18.12
CA GLU A 94 8.27 3.30 16.92
C GLU A 94 7.38 3.97 15.86
N SER A 95 6.19 3.42 15.61
CA SER A 95 5.21 4.01 14.68
C SER A 95 4.75 5.41 15.12
N TRP A 96 4.53 5.60 16.42
CA TRP A 96 4.26 6.91 17.01
C TRP A 96 5.46 7.86 16.91
N GLY A 97 6.67 7.39 17.21
CA GLY A 97 7.90 8.16 17.07
C GLY A 97 8.11 8.66 15.65
N ASN A 98 7.78 7.83 14.65
CA ASN A 98 7.87 8.18 13.24
C ASN A 98 6.82 9.23 12.82
N ILE A 99 5.55 9.05 13.20
CA ILE A 99 4.50 10.01 12.80
C ILE A 99 4.70 11.39 13.44
N ASN A 100 5.18 11.43 14.68
CA ASN A 100 5.36 12.68 15.43
C ASN A 100 6.40 13.60 14.77
N GLN A 101 7.33 13.03 13.98
CA GLN A 101 8.29 13.80 13.18
C GLN A 101 7.65 14.47 11.94
N LEU A 102 6.41 14.08 11.60
CA LEU A 102 5.67 14.55 10.42
C LEU A 102 4.55 15.53 10.74
N ARG A 103 4.44 15.98 12.00
CA ARG A 103 3.46 16.99 12.42
C ARG A 103 3.56 18.22 11.51
N ASP A 104 2.42 18.62 10.94
CA ASP A 104 2.29 19.79 10.05
C ASP A 104 3.22 19.74 8.83
N ARG A 105 3.32 18.57 8.21
CA ARG A 105 4.11 18.34 6.98
C ARG A 105 3.28 17.68 5.88
N TYR A 106 3.79 17.82 4.66
CA TYR A 106 3.33 17.00 3.54
C TYR A 106 3.89 15.57 3.64
N VAL A 107 3.00 14.60 3.44
CA VAL A 107 3.26 13.17 3.58
C VAL A 107 2.76 12.39 2.37
N ASP A 108 3.32 11.21 2.18
CA ASP A 108 2.76 10.19 1.29
C ASP A 108 2.06 9.12 2.14
N VAL A 109 0.96 8.58 1.62
CA VAL A 109 0.12 7.60 2.30
C VAL A 109 -0.05 6.36 1.43
N PHE A 110 0.20 5.19 2.03
CA PHE A 110 -0.15 3.87 1.55
C PHE A 110 -1.27 3.29 2.43
N GLY A 111 -2.51 3.48 1.98
CA GLY A 111 -3.74 3.11 2.67
C GLY A 111 -4.26 1.73 2.26
N LEU A 112 -4.70 0.98 3.26
CA LEU A 112 -5.58 -0.19 3.12
C LEU A 112 -6.79 0.14 3.98
N LYS A 113 -8.00 -0.02 3.44
CA LYS A 113 -9.22 0.39 4.14
C LYS A 113 -9.53 -0.62 5.24
N ASP A 114 -9.36 -0.19 6.48
CA ASP A 114 -9.68 -1.03 7.64
C ASP A 114 -11.20 -1.05 7.91
N GLU A 115 -11.90 0.02 7.52
CA GLU A 115 -13.33 0.20 7.73
C GLU A 115 -13.98 0.80 6.48
N ASP A 116 -15.29 0.60 6.36
CA ASP A 116 -16.07 1.26 5.32
C ASP A 116 -15.95 2.78 5.48
N THR A 117 -15.95 3.49 4.35
CA THR A 117 -15.83 4.95 4.35
C THR A 117 -17.00 5.54 5.13
N SER A 118 -16.67 6.26 6.21
CA SER A 118 -17.65 7.03 6.95
C SER A 118 -18.01 8.27 6.12
N GLN A 119 -19.30 8.45 5.87
CA GLN A 119 -19.81 9.63 5.18
C GLN A 119 -20.74 10.42 6.09
N LEU A 120 -20.48 11.72 6.20
CA LEU A 120 -21.39 12.67 6.83
C LEU A 120 -21.52 13.89 5.90
N TRP A 121 -22.72 14.08 5.34
CA TRP A 121 -22.97 15.06 4.27
C TRP A 121 -22.04 14.85 3.06
N TRP A 122 -21.22 15.83 2.72
CA TRP A 122 -20.21 15.79 1.65
C TRP A 122 -18.80 15.45 2.14
N VAL A 123 -18.67 15.07 3.42
CA VAL A 123 -17.39 14.72 4.05
C VAL A 123 -17.26 13.20 4.10
N TYR A 124 -16.18 12.71 3.50
CA TYR A 124 -15.80 11.31 3.44
C TYR A 124 -14.56 11.08 4.32
N ARG A 125 -14.57 10.01 5.10
CA ARG A 125 -13.46 9.63 5.96
C ARG A 125 -13.17 8.14 5.82
N ASP A 126 -11.96 7.84 5.35
CA ASP A 126 -11.41 6.49 5.40
C ASP A 126 -10.65 6.27 6.70
N THR A 127 -10.50 5.02 7.11
CA THR A 127 -9.68 4.61 8.27
C THR A 127 -8.55 3.71 7.79
N PHE A 128 -7.30 4.10 8.04
CA PHE A 128 -6.11 3.33 7.70
C PHE A 128 -5.22 3.08 8.94
N THR A 129 -4.59 1.92 9.01
CA THR A 129 -3.56 1.59 10.00
C THR A 129 -2.17 1.91 9.44
N GLY A 130 -1.50 2.94 9.96
CA GLY A 130 -0.17 3.36 9.52
C GLY A 130 -0.05 3.66 8.02
N GLY A 131 1.14 3.41 7.44
CA GLY A 131 1.39 3.62 6.03
C GLY A 131 1.70 5.07 5.63
N VAL A 132 2.17 5.89 6.56
CA VAL A 132 2.47 7.32 6.33
C VAL A 132 3.97 7.57 6.37
N THR A 133 4.50 8.19 5.32
CA THR A 133 5.92 8.54 5.19
C THR A 133 6.08 10.03 4.87
N PRO A 134 7.27 10.63 5.05
CA PRO A 134 7.56 11.90 4.39
C PRO A 134 7.21 11.85 2.90
N ALA A 135 6.71 12.97 2.36
CA ALA A 135 6.46 13.07 0.93
C ALA A 135 7.77 12.98 0.15
N ALA A 136 7.75 12.28 -0.98
CA ALA A 136 8.85 12.34 -1.93
C ALA A 136 9.04 13.76 -2.49
N SER A 137 10.30 14.15 -2.64
CA SER A 137 10.71 15.41 -3.26
C SER A 137 10.98 15.22 -4.76
N SER A 138 11.02 16.33 -5.50
CA SER A 138 11.42 16.32 -6.91
C SER A 138 12.88 15.90 -7.13
N SER A 139 13.73 16.00 -6.10
CA SER A 139 15.12 15.54 -6.14
C SER A 139 15.29 14.04 -5.90
N ASP A 140 14.27 13.36 -5.39
CA ASP A 140 14.37 11.93 -5.11
C ASP A 140 14.36 11.12 -6.41
N LYS A 141 15.39 10.27 -6.56
CA LYS A 141 15.57 9.46 -7.77
C LYS A 141 14.61 8.27 -7.77
N PRO A 142 13.98 7.96 -8.91
CA PRO A 142 13.14 6.77 -9.02
C PRO A 142 13.98 5.51 -8.92
N TYR A 143 13.42 4.49 -8.28
CA TYR A 143 13.99 3.14 -8.16
C TYR A 143 12.89 2.10 -8.28
N SER A 144 13.30 0.84 -8.37
CA SER A 144 12.42 -0.31 -8.38
C SER A 144 12.90 -1.34 -7.38
N LEU A 145 11.96 -1.98 -6.69
CA LEU A 145 12.27 -3.08 -5.78
C LEU A 145 11.65 -4.37 -6.29
N PHE A 146 12.39 -5.45 -6.07
CA PHE A 146 11.98 -6.80 -6.42
C PHE A 146 11.95 -7.63 -5.16
N VAL A 147 10.91 -8.46 -5.02
CA VAL A 147 10.88 -9.54 -4.04
C VAL A 147 11.46 -10.77 -4.69
N GLN A 148 12.53 -11.30 -4.09
CA GLN A 148 13.15 -12.56 -4.48
C GLN A 148 12.53 -13.68 -3.64
N TYR A 149 12.30 -14.84 -4.23
CA TYR A 149 11.80 -15.99 -3.47
C TYR A 149 12.76 -17.18 -3.61
N LYS A 150 12.94 -17.88 -2.49
CA LYS A 150 13.89 -18.98 -2.34
C LYS A 150 13.16 -20.28 -2.08
N ASP A 151 13.76 -21.38 -2.54
CA ASP A 151 13.34 -22.72 -2.16
C ASP A 151 13.87 -23.12 -0.77
N LYS A 152 13.55 -24.34 -0.33
CA LYS A 152 14.02 -24.90 0.96
C LYS A 152 15.54 -25.03 1.05
N LEU A 153 16.23 -25.07 -0.09
CA LEU A 153 17.69 -25.13 -0.19
C LEU A 153 18.32 -23.71 -0.18
N GLN A 154 17.51 -22.67 0.02
CA GLN A 154 17.88 -21.26 -0.05
C GLN A 154 18.38 -20.79 -1.42
N THR A 155 18.07 -21.53 -2.48
CA THR A 155 18.38 -21.14 -3.85
C THR A 155 17.35 -20.13 -4.32
N ILE A 156 17.80 -19.01 -4.89
CA ILE A 156 16.89 -18.02 -5.50
C ILE A 156 16.27 -18.67 -6.74
N ILE A 157 14.96 -18.87 -6.70
CA ILE A 157 14.19 -19.52 -7.77
C ILE A 157 13.45 -18.50 -8.64
N GLY A 158 13.38 -17.24 -8.23
CA GLY A 158 12.89 -16.15 -9.06
C GLY A 158 12.75 -14.83 -8.32
N ALA A 159 12.31 -13.81 -9.06
CA ALA A 159 12.06 -12.49 -8.52
C ALA A 159 10.91 -11.79 -9.27
N HIS A 160 10.10 -11.00 -8.54
CA HIS A 160 9.04 -10.19 -9.12
C HIS A 160 9.15 -8.75 -8.66
N LYS A 161 8.89 -7.81 -9.58
CA LYS A 161 8.84 -6.38 -9.26
C LYS A 161 7.67 -6.13 -8.32
N MET A 162 7.94 -5.56 -7.15
CA MET A 162 6.92 -5.25 -6.13
C MET A 162 6.68 -3.74 -5.97
N TYR A 163 7.68 -2.91 -6.30
CA TYR A 163 7.58 -1.46 -6.13
C TYR A 163 8.29 -0.72 -7.26
N GLN A 164 7.72 0.42 -7.63
CA GLN A 164 8.34 1.42 -8.47
C GLN A 164 7.89 2.81 -8.00
N GLY A 165 8.86 3.69 -7.75
CA GLY A 165 8.60 5.04 -7.26
C GLY A 165 9.89 5.71 -6.80
N ASN A 166 9.77 6.82 -6.11
CA ASN A 166 10.90 7.64 -5.66
C ASN A 166 10.82 7.97 -4.15
N LYS A 167 9.99 7.25 -3.38
CA LYS A 167 9.86 7.55 -1.95
C LYS A 167 11.20 7.35 -1.24
N PRO A 168 11.73 8.35 -0.50
CA PRO A 168 12.99 8.21 0.22
C PRO A 168 12.87 7.28 1.43
N ILE A 169 11.65 7.02 1.89
CA ILE A 169 11.30 6.11 2.99
C ILE A 169 10.07 5.30 2.57
N LEU A 170 10.06 4.00 2.88
CA LEU A 170 8.88 3.15 2.80
C LEU A 170 8.51 2.65 4.20
N THR A 171 7.24 2.37 4.45
CA THR A 171 6.85 1.65 5.67
C THR A 171 6.99 0.14 5.48
N LEU A 172 7.13 -0.60 6.59
CA LEU A 172 7.05 -2.07 6.55
C LEU A 172 5.72 -2.55 5.98
N LYS A 173 4.61 -1.87 6.30
CA LYS A 173 3.29 -2.15 5.70
C LYS A 173 3.34 -2.12 4.18
N GLU A 174 3.91 -1.08 3.58
CA GLU A 174 3.94 -0.94 2.13
C GLU A 174 4.83 -2.03 1.49
N ILE A 175 5.98 -2.35 2.08
CA ILE A 175 6.87 -3.40 1.56
C ILE A 175 6.24 -4.78 1.73
N ASP A 176 5.74 -5.12 2.91
CA ASP A 176 5.10 -6.41 3.20
C ASP A 176 3.92 -6.65 2.26
N PHE A 177 3.03 -5.66 2.16
CA PHE A 177 1.85 -5.76 1.31
C PHE A 177 2.23 -6.00 -0.15
N ARG A 178 3.10 -5.15 -0.71
CA ARG A 178 3.47 -5.22 -2.13
C ARG A 178 4.25 -6.49 -2.46
N ALA A 179 5.11 -6.95 -1.56
CA ALA A 179 5.85 -8.20 -1.73
C ALA A 179 4.89 -9.39 -1.80
N ARG A 180 3.97 -9.50 -0.84
CA ARG A 180 2.97 -10.59 -0.81
C ARG A 180 2.01 -10.50 -1.98
N GLU A 181 1.51 -9.31 -2.31
CA GLU A 181 0.65 -9.07 -3.46
C GLU A 181 1.31 -9.57 -4.76
N ALA A 182 2.57 -9.21 -4.99
CA ALA A 182 3.32 -9.64 -6.17
C ALA A 182 3.43 -11.17 -6.25
N LEU A 183 3.78 -11.84 -5.14
CA LEU A 183 3.91 -13.30 -5.15
C LEU A 183 2.56 -14.04 -5.24
N ILE A 184 1.49 -13.52 -4.62
CA ILE A 184 0.15 -14.12 -4.71
C ILE A 184 -0.37 -14.03 -6.14
N LYS A 185 -0.24 -12.86 -6.79
CA LYS A 185 -0.65 -12.68 -8.19
C LYS A 185 0.08 -13.61 -9.16
N ASN A 186 1.32 -13.98 -8.82
CA ASN A 186 2.12 -14.93 -9.60
C ASN A 186 1.96 -16.40 -9.13
N LYS A 187 0.98 -16.69 -8.26
CA LYS A 187 0.69 -18.05 -7.75
C LYS A 187 1.88 -18.71 -7.03
N ILE A 188 2.72 -17.91 -6.38
CA ILE A 188 3.90 -18.38 -5.64
C ILE A 188 3.59 -18.51 -4.15
N LEU A 189 3.17 -17.41 -3.52
CA LEU A 189 2.81 -17.37 -2.11
C LEU A 189 1.33 -17.78 -1.92
N TYR A 190 1.04 -18.53 -0.87
CA TYR A 190 -0.31 -19.04 -0.53
C TYR A 190 -0.94 -20.03 -1.52
N HIS A 191 -0.30 -20.24 -2.66
CA HIS A 191 -0.65 -21.33 -3.56
C HIS A 191 -0.25 -22.68 -2.94
N GLU A 192 -1.11 -23.70 -3.07
CA GLU A 192 -0.89 -25.04 -2.51
C GLU A 192 -0.54 -25.04 -1.01
N ASN A 193 -1.13 -24.13 -0.23
CA ASN A 193 -0.88 -23.96 1.20
C ASN A 193 0.56 -23.56 1.57
N ARG A 194 1.29 -22.92 0.66
CA ARG A 194 2.62 -22.32 0.92
C ARG A 194 2.49 -21.03 1.74
N ASN A 195 2.13 -21.15 3.02
CA ASN A 195 1.99 -20.03 3.96
C ASN A 195 3.02 -20.05 5.10
N LYS A 196 3.86 -21.09 5.17
CA LYS A 196 4.95 -21.19 6.14
C LYS A 196 6.19 -20.57 5.52
N GLY A 197 6.80 -19.62 6.22
CA GLY A 197 7.92 -18.88 5.68
C GLY A 197 8.11 -17.51 6.30
N LYS A 198 9.16 -16.84 5.85
CA LYS A 198 9.53 -15.51 6.36
C LYS A 198 9.88 -14.59 5.21
N LEU A 199 9.37 -13.36 5.28
CA LEU A 199 9.84 -12.24 4.48
C LEU A 199 10.97 -11.55 5.24
N LYS A 200 12.14 -11.47 4.62
CA LYS A 200 13.31 -10.76 5.14
C LYS A 200 13.54 -9.51 4.33
N ILE A 201 13.74 -8.41 5.02
CA ILE A 201 14.18 -7.13 4.45
C ILE A 201 15.57 -6.89 5.04
N THR A 202 16.58 -6.75 4.19
CA THR A 202 17.96 -6.52 4.62
C THR A 202 18.59 -5.35 3.89
N GLY A 203 19.57 -4.72 4.53
CA GLY A 203 20.24 -3.54 3.96
C GLY A 203 19.46 -2.25 4.23
N GLY A 204 19.93 -1.14 3.67
CA GLY A 204 19.30 0.18 3.88
C GLY A 204 19.45 0.78 5.29
N GLY A 205 19.97 0.02 6.26
CA GLY A 205 20.33 0.47 7.61
C GLY A 205 19.55 -0.22 8.73
N ASN A 206 18.51 -0.99 8.39
CA ASN A 206 17.71 -1.76 9.34
C ASN A 206 17.15 -3.02 8.69
N ASP A 207 17.25 -4.13 9.41
CA ASP A 207 16.81 -5.44 8.95
C ASP A 207 15.52 -5.86 9.64
N TYR A 208 14.65 -6.54 8.90
CA TYR A 208 13.36 -7.00 9.38
C TYR A 208 13.08 -8.42 8.94
N THR A 209 12.35 -9.17 9.78
CA THR A 209 11.85 -10.49 9.48
C THR A 209 10.37 -10.55 9.84
N ILE A 210 9.53 -10.87 8.87
CA ILE A 210 8.08 -10.89 9.00
C ILE A 210 7.59 -12.31 8.72
N ASP A 211 6.75 -12.82 9.60
CA ASP A 211 6.08 -14.11 9.45
C ASP A 211 5.02 -14.04 8.34
N LEU A 212 5.06 -14.99 7.40
CA LEU A 212 4.11 -15.06 6.28
C LEU A 212 2.82 -15.79 6.62
N SER A 213 2.77 -16.52 7.74
CA SER A 213 1.61 -17.32 8.15
C SER A 213 0.44 -16.49 8.66
N LYS A 214 0.68 -15.22 8.96
CA LYS A 214 -0.30 -14.23 9.42
C LYS A 214 0.00 -12.86 8.83
N ARG A 215 -0.90 -11.90 9.02
CA ARG A 215 -0.67 -10.54 8.52
C ARG A 215 0.37 -9.78 9.33
N LEU A 216 0.85 -8.66 8.79
CA LEU A 216 1.70 -7.73 9.52
C LEU A 216 0.98 -7.19 10.77
N HIS A 217 1.67 -7.26 11.91
CA HIS A 217 1.20 -6.70 13.17
C HIS A 217 1.03 -5.19 13.07
N SER A 218 -0.04 -4.63 13.65
CA SER A 218 -0.37 -3.20 13.48
C SER A 218 0.71 -2.25 14.03
N ASP A 219 1.44 -2.66 15.08
CA ASP A 219 2.59 -1.92 15.64
C ASP A 219 3.69 -1.65 14.61
N LEU A 220 3.80 -2.51 13.60
CA LEU A 220 4.81 -2.42 12.55
C LEU A 220 4.31 -1.62 11.33
N ALA A 221 3.04 -1.22 11.31
CA ALA A 221 2.42 -0.65 10.11
C ALA A 221 2.99 0.71 9.68
N ASN A 222 3.60 1.45 10.62
CA ASN A 222 4.26 2.72 10.35
C ASN A 222 5.75 2.73 10.72
N VAL A 223 6.35 1.54 10.87
CA VAL A 223 7.80 1.39 11.03
C VAL A 223 8.49 1.64 9.68
N TYR A 224 9.60 2.37 9.70
CA TYR A 224 10.28 2.85 8.50
C TYR A 224 11.40 1.93 8.06
N VAL A 225 11.40 1.56 6.79
CA VAL A 225 12.56 1.00 6.10
C VAL A 225 13.36 2.14 5.51
N LYS A 226 14.56 2.34 6.05
CA LYS A 226 15.45 3.45 5.65
C LYS A 226 16.17 3.06 4.36
N ASN A 227 16.44 4.06 3.50
CA ASN A 227 17.12 3.87 2.22
C ASN A 227 16.56 2.69 1.39
N PRO A 228 15.25 2.68 1.10
CA PRO A 228 14.58 1.57 0.42
C PRO A 228 15.28 1.17 -0.90
N GLN A 229 15.93 2.09 -1.60
CA GLN A 229 16.72 1.82 -2.81
C GLN A 229 17.94 0.92 -2.61
N LYS A 230 18.34 0.64 -1.36
CA LYS A 230 19.50 -0.21 -1.01
C LYS A 230 19.09 -1.52 -0.33
N ILE A 231 17.79 -1.82 -0.23
CA ILE A 231 17.32 -3.01 0.46
C ILE A 231 17.26 -4.22 -0.49
N THR A 232 17.37 -5.39 0.09
CA THR A 232 16.97 -6.66 -0.53
C THR A 232 15.73 -7.16 0.17
N VAL A 233 14.75 -7.66 -0.59
CA VAL A 233 13.55 -8.29 -0.05
C VAL A 233 13.50 -9.73 -0.51
N GLU A 234 13.56 -10.65 0.44
CA GLU A 234 13.62 -12.08 0.19
C GLU A 234 12.49 -12.81 0.92
N ILE A 235 11.90 -13.80 0.29
CA ILE A 235 10.93 -14.71 0.91
C ILE A 235 11.50 -16.12 0.87
N LEU A 236 11.55 -16.76 2.04
CA LEU A 236 11.77 -18.21 2.13
C LEU A 236 10.39 -18.88 2.19
N ILE A 237 10.13 -19.79 1.26
CA ILE A 237 8.89 -20.57 1.22
C ILE A 237 9.20 -21.97 1.75
N ASP A 238 8.58 -22.33 2.88
CA ASP A 238 8.67 -23.66 3.49
C ASP A 238 7.58 -24.62 2.99
#